data_AF-A0ABD0PYF9-F1
#
_entry.id   AF-A0ABD0PYF9-F1
#
_cell.length_a   1.000
_cell.length_b   1.000
_cell.length_c   1.000
_cell.angle_alpha   90.00
_cell.angle_beta   90.00
_cell.angle_gamma   90.00
#
_symmetry.space_group_name_H-M   'P 1'
#
loop_
_entity.id
_entity.type
_entity.pdbx_description
1 polymer ?
#
loop_
_entity_poly.entity_id
_entity_poly.type
_entity_poly.pdbx_seq_one_letter_code
_entity_poly.pdbx_strand_id
1 'polypeptide(L)' 'STLNYWSVYGYIPGHDDTRVEWDGWYRLFINESSAQMPESCFYYMSCGGYSALYLGGSHPQIEDGVVTREVFGSRYE' A
#
# COMPACT_ATOMS: atom_id res chain seq x y z
N SER A 1 5.84 -4.45 1.51
CA SER A 1 6.94 -4.14 0.58
C SER A 1 6.57 -4.63 -0.82
N THR A 2 6.27 -3.73 -1.76
CA THR A 2 6.03 -4.09 -3.17
C THR A 2 7.33 -3.93 -3.94
N LEU A 3 7.79 -5.01 -4.59
CA LEU A 3 8.97 -4.98 -5.46
C LEU A 3 8.75 -3.97 -6.60
N ASN A 4 9.35 -2.78 -6.49
CA ASN A 4 9.45 -1.85 -7.61
C ASN A 4 10.50 -2.37 -8.59
N TYR A 5 10.07 -3.21 -9.53
CA TYR A 5 10.83 -3.48 -10.75
C TYR A 5 10.74 -2.20 -11.58
N TRP A 6 11.89 -1.59 -11.89
CA TRP A 6 12.08 -0.27 -12.53
C TRP A 6 12.33 0.90 -11.57
N SER A 7 13.62 1.03 -11.25
CA SER A 7 14.26 2.32 -10.97
C SER A 7 13.95 3.31 -12.11
N VAL A 8 12.92 4.12 -11.94
CA VAL A 8 12.57 5.18 -12.87
C VAL A 8 13.43 6.41 -12.50
N TYR A 9 14.56 6.57 -13.18
CA TYR A 9 15.39 7.79 -13.21
C TYR A 9 16.13 8.23 -11.92
N GLY A 10 16.74 7.29 -11.19
CA GLY A 10 17.86 7.63 -10.29
C GLY A 10 17.52 8.41 -9.01
N TYR A 11 16.24 8.58 -8.66
CA TYR A 11 15.83 9.16 -7.39
C TYR A 11 14.95 8.14 -6.64
N ILE A 12 15.59 7.30 -5.82
CA ILE A 12 14.88 6.54 -4.79
C ILE A 12 14.63 7.57 -3.68
N PRO A 13 13.39 7.99 -3.39
CA PRO A 13 13.15 8.75 -2.17
C PRO A 13 13.63 7.86 -1.03
N GLY A 14 14.46 8.39 -0.11
CA GLY A 14 15.11 7.63 0.96
C GLY A 14 14.18 6.99 2.01
N HIS A 15 12.94 6.70 1.63
CA HIS A 15 11.88 6.08 2.42
C HIS A 15 11.43 4.73 1.83
N ASP A 16 12.29 4.11 1.02
CA ASP A 16 12.08 2.74 0.52
C ASP A 16 12.69 1.74 1.52
N ASP A 17 11.81 0.99 2.20
CA ASP A 17 12.16 -0.02 3.20
C ASP A 17 12.37 -1.42 2.59
N THR A 18 12.42 -1.57 1.26
CA THR A 18 12.63 -2.85 0.55
C THR A 18 13.88 -3.63 0.94
N ARG A 19 14.88 -2.98 1.55
CA ARG A 19 16.11 -3.63 2.02
C ARG A 19 16.06 -4.06 3.49
N VAL A 20 14.97 -3.79 4.18
CA VAL A 20 14.81 -4.10 5.60
C VAL A 20 13.78 -5.22 5.74
N GLU A 21 14.19 -6.33 6.33
CA GLU A 21 13.27 -7.38 6.76
C GLU A 21 12.59 -6.92 8.05
N TRP A 22 11.31 -6.57 7.94
CA TRP A 22 10.51 -6.08 9.05
C TRP A 22 9.59 -7.18 9.58
N ASP A 23 9.57 -7.32 10.90
CA ASP A 23 8.58 -8.12 11.63
C ASP A 23 7.75 -7.19 12.51
N GLY A 24 6.47 -7.01 12.17
CA GLY A 24 5.57 -6.13 12.90
C GLY A 24 4.42 -5.56 12.07
N TRP A 25 3.76 -4.55 12.63
CA TRP A 25 2.60 -3.90 12.04
C TRP A 25 2.97 -2.53 11.46
N TYR A 26 2.45 -2.24 10.27
CA TYR A 26 2.56 -0.93 9.64
C TYR A 26 1.31 -0.09 9.94
N ARG A 27 1.51 1.20 10.24
CA ARG A 27 0.45 2.21 10.25
C ARG A 27 0.71 3.21 9.12
N LEU A 28 -0.30 3.44 8.29
CA LEU A 28 -0.20 4.36 7.16
C LEU A 28 -0.46 5.80 7.62
N PHE A 29 0.40 6.70 7.17
CA PHE A 29 0.25 8.14 7.34
C PHE A 29 0.49 8.85 6.01
N ILE A 30 -0.34 9.85 5.71
CA ILE A 30 -0.14 10.77 4.57
C ILE A 30 -0.11 12.17 5.16
N ASN A 31 0.99 12.88 4.96
CA ASN A 31 1.20 14.22 5.53
C ASN A 31 0.90 14.26 7.04
N GLU A 32 1.51 13.33 7.79
CA GLU A 32 1.35 13.18 9.26
C GLU A 32 -0.10 12.86 9.73
N SER A 33 -1.04 12.74 8.79
CA SER A 33 -2.43 12.42 9.08
C SER A 33 -2.66 10.93 8.91
N SER A 34 -3.48 10.34 9.79
CA SER A 34 -3.85 8.93 9.71
C SER A 34 -4.48 8.64 8.36
N ALA A 35 -3.96 7.63 7.66
CA ALA A 35 -4.47 7.21 6.36
C ALA A 35 -4.88 5.73 6.40
N GLN A 36 -5.73 5.36 5.45
CA GLN A 36 -6.19 3.99 5.26
C GLN A 36 -5.99 3.58 3.80
N MET A 37 -5.78 2.29 3.57
CA MET A 37 -5.73 1.75 2.21
C MET A 37 -7.12 1.88 1.58
N PRO A 38 -7.26 2.33 0.32
CA PRO A 38 -8.57 2.40 -0.30
C PRO A 38 -9.19 1.01 -0.46
N GLU A 39 -10.51 0.91 -0.36
CA GLU A 39 -11.27 -0.34 -0.63
C GLU A 39 -11.57 -0.51 -2.13
N SER A 40 -11.39 0.56 -2.90
CA SER A 40 -11.51 0.56 -4.36
C SER A 40 -10.47 1.51 -4.95
N CYS A 41 -9.61 0.99 -5.82
CA CYS A 41 -8.72 1.83 -6.61
C CYS A 41 -8.12 1.07 -7.80
N PHE A 42 -8.88 0.99 -8.87
CA PHE A 42 -8.57 0.08 -9.97
C PHE A 42 -7.63 0.68 -11.03
N TYR A 43 -7.49 2.00 -11.06
CA TYR A 43 -6.73 2.66 -12.12
C TYR A 43 -5.22 2.53 -11.87
N TYR A 44 -4.48 2.19 -12.91
CA TYR A 44 -3.02 2.19 -12.88
C TYR A 44 -2.47 3.60 -12.62
N MET A 45 -1.33 3.71 -11.91
CA MET A 45 -0.73 4.99 -11.49
C MET A 45 -1.69 5.91 -10.69
N SER A 46 -2.59 5.32 -9.90
CA SER A 46 -3.51 6.05 -9.04
C SER A 46 -3.35 5.65 -7.57
N CYS A 47 -4.08 6.30 -6.67
CA CYS A 47 -4.03 6.06 -5.21
C CYS A 47 -2.64 6.10 -4.57
N GLY A 48 -1.79 7.00 -5.08
CA GLY A 48 -0.52 7.35 -4.45
C GLY A 48 0.65 6.43 -4.79
N GLY A 49 0.51 5.54 -5.78
CA GLY A 49 1.58 4.64 -6.21
C GLY A 49 1.55 4.30 -7.69
N TYR A 50 2.59 3.62 -8.15
CA TYR A 50 2.69 3.12 -9.52
C TYR A 50 1.67 2.00 -9.78
N SER A 51 1.64 1.01 -8.88
CA SER A 51 0.55 0.04 -8.76
C SER A 51 -0.45 0.57 -7.74
N ALA A 52 -1.71 0.75 -8.14
CA ALA A 52 -2.75 1.12 -7.18
C ALA A 52 -3.11 -0.12 -6.36
N LEU A 53 -2.90 -0.06 -5.05
CA LEU A 53 -3.24 -1.13 -4.12
C LEU A 53 -4.57 -0.83 -3.44
N TYR A 54 -5.41 -1.85 -3.26
CA TYR A 54 -6.69 -1.70 -2.58
C TYR A 54 -7.06 -2.97 -1.79
N LEU A 55 -7.86 -2.77 -0.74
CA LEU A 55 -8.27 -3.82 0.17
C LEU A 55 -9.40 -4.66 -0.42
N GLY A 56 -9.31 -5.99 -0.30
CA GLY A 56 -10.35 -6.94 -0.67
C GLY A 56 -11.52 -6.99 0.32
N GLY A 57 -12.25 -5.89 0.46
CA GLY A 57 -13.42 -5.76 1.35
C GLY A 57 -13.32 -4.58 2.31
N SER A 58 -14.34 -4.40 3.15
CA SER A 58 -14.49 -3.24 4.04
C SER A 58 -13.53 -3.23 5.23
N HIS A 59 -13.06 -2.08 5.69
CA HIS A 59 -12.24 -2.03 6.91
C HIS A 59 -12.96 -2.69 8.11
N PRO A 60 -12.23 -3.45 8.96
CA PRO A 60 -12.81 -4.06 10.14
C PRO A 60 -13.38 -3.00 11.08
N GLN A 61 -14.51 -3.32 11.69
CA GLN A 61 -15.06 -2.58 12.82
C GLN A 61 -14.35 -3.02 14.11
N ILE A 62 -14.60 -2.28 15.20
CA ILE A 62 -14.02 -2.60 16.52
C ILE A 62 -14.42 -4.01 16.97
N GLU A 63 -15.66 -4.41 16.69
CA GLU A 63 -16.21 -5.73 17.03
C GLU A 63 -15.58 -6.89 16.25
N ASP A 64 -15.04 -6.63 15.05
CA ASP A 64 -14.38 -7.65 14.23
C ASP A 64 -12.98 -8.00 14.77
N GLY A 65 -12.37 -7.12 15.56
CA GLY A 65 -11.01 -7.29 16.06
C GLY A 65 -9.96 -7.31 14.92
N VAL A 66 -8.98 -8.19 15.05
CA VAL A 66 -7.91 -8.34 14.05
C VAL A 66 -8.36 -9.30 12.96
N VAL A 67 -8.46 -8.81 11.72
CA VAL A 67 -8.86 -9.61 10.55
C VAL A 67 -7.75 -9.68 9.52
N THR A 68 -7.72 -10.77 8.74
CA THR A 68 -6.86 -10.90 7.56
C THR A 68 -7.67 -10.53 6.32
N ARG A 69 -7.09 -9.69 5.45
CA ARG A 69 -7.69 -9.30 4.16
C ARG A 69 -6.67 -9.42 3.03
N GLU A 70 -7.18 -9.77 1.86
CA GLU A 70 -6.38 -9.75 0.64
C GLU A 70 -6.12 -8.31 0.19
N VAL A 71 -4.98 -8.08 -0.43
CA VAL A 71 -4.63 -6.81 -1.07
C VAL A 71 -4.50 -7.06 -2.56
N PHE A 72 -5.27 -6.31 -3.33
CA PHE A 72 -5.25 -6.36 -4.78
C PHE A 72 -4.43 -5.21 -5.34
N GLY A 73 -3.88 -5.39 -6.54
CA GLY A 73 -3.08 -4.38 -7.23
C GLY A 73 -3.52 -4.21 -8.68
N SER A 74 -3.56 -2.97 -9.14
CA SER A 74 -3.70 -2.67 -10.57
C SER A 74 -2.35 -2.83 -11.28
N ARG A 75 -2.40 -3.35 -12.51
CA ARG A 75 -1.28 -3.42 -13.44
C ARG A 75 -1.65 -2.70 -14.74
N TYR A 76 -0.65 -2.23 -15.46
CA TYR A 76 -0.84 -1.82 -16.84
C TYR A 76 -1.24 -3.05 -17.66
N GLU A 77 -2.31 -2.96 -18.46
CA GLU A 77 -2.62 -3.91 -19.52
C GLU A 77 -1.96 -3.47 -20.83
#